data_AF-A0AAN7HWF6-F1
#
_entry.id   AF-A0AAN7HWF6-F1
#
_cell.length_a   1.000
_cell.length_b   1.000
_cell.length_c   1.000
_cell.angle_alpha   90.00
_cell.angle_beta   90.00
_cell.angle_gamma   90.00
#
_symmetry.space_group_name_H-M   'P 1'
#
loop_
_entity.id
_entity.type
_entity.pdbx_description
1 polymer ?
#
loop_
_entity_poly.entity_id
_entity_poly.type
_entity_poly.pdbx_seq_one_letter_code
_entity_poly.pdbx_strand_id
1 'polypeptide(L)'
;MPKIVSSSVVSSSDHATKPEDQPKSLHVYYCLCSEFALVIDADLRQLPRRRTDNAIIVSNARRTYKLTAEAGECVLLKRRDGYEKQFRYHCPRCQLVIAYEMNEHRKLGPYTYVLDGALTENQGHAPANAIIDVQPISSATSTA
;
A
#
# COMPACT_ATOMS: atom_id res chain seq x y z
N MET A 1 -36.79 24.45 -12.83
CA MET A 1 -36.47 23.01 -12.75
C MET A 1 -35.02 22.84 -13.18
N PRO A 2 -34.10 22.36 -12.34
CA PRO A 2 -32.74 22.09 -12.80
C PRO A 2 -32.74 20.80 -13.62
N LYS A 3 -32.32 20.89 -14.89
CA LYS A 3 -32.10 19.73 -15.75
C LYS A 3 -30.88 18.97 -15.23
N ILE A 4 -31.12 17.81 -14.63
CA ILE A 4 -30.09 16.82 -14.36
C ILE A 4 -29.60 16.29 -15.71
N VAL A 5 -28.31 16.47 -15.98
CA VAL A 5 -27.62 15.88 -17.12
C VAL A 5 -26.61 14.90 -16.56
N SER A 6 -26.91 13.60 -16.64
CA SER A 6 -25.92 12.54 -16.40
C SER A 6 -25.14 12.31 -17.69
N SER A 7 -23.93 12.86 -17.80
CA SER A 7 -22.99 12.43 -18.84
C SER A 7 -22.21 11.22 -18.33
N SER A 8 -22.88 10.08 -18.27
CA SER A 8 -22.22 8.78 -18.07
C SER A 8 -21.61 8.37 -19.40
N VAL A 9 -20.34 8.71 -19.63
CA VAL A 9 -19.61 8.19 -20.79
C VAL A 9 -19.08 6.81 -20.40
N VAL A 10 -19.80 5.76 -20.78
CA VAL A 10 -19.27 4.39 -20.73
C VAL A 10 -18.47 4.20 -22.02
N SER A 11 -17.14 4.33 -21.93
CA SER A 11 -16.25 3.92 -23.01
C SER A 11 -16.13 2.40 -23.01
N SER A 12 -16.96 1.73 -23.81
CA SER A 12 -16.72 0.37 -24.26
C SER A 12 -16.05 0.45 -25.63
N SER A 13 -14.74 0.27 -25.67
CA SER A 13 -14.00 0.05 -26.91
C SER A 13 -13.51 -1.40 -26.93
N ASP A 14 -14.24 -2.23 -27.67
CA ASP A 14 -13.76 -3.54 -28.13
C ASP A 14 -12.62 -3.32 -29.13
N HIS A 15 -11.38 -3.54 -28.69
CA HIS A 15 -10.23 -3.68 -29.57
C HIS A 15 -9.60 -5.06 -29.35
N ALA A 16 -10.04 -6.03 -30.15
CA ALA A 16 -9.30 -7.26 -30.35
C ALA A 16 -8.18 -7.01 -31.38
N THR A 17 -6.91 -6.95 -30.96
CA THR A 17 -5.72 -7.35 -31.75
C THR A 17 -4.40 -7.14 -30.96
N LYS A 18 -3.91 -8.21 -30.29
CA LYS A 18 -2.51 -8.62 -29.97
C LYS A 18 -2.50 -9.40 -28.64
N PRO A 19 -1.67 -10.45 -28.46
CA PRO A 19 -1.58 -11.18 -27.19
C PRO A 19 -0.97 -10.36 -26.04
N GLU A 20 -0.52 -9.12 -26.30
CA GLU A 20 0.05 -8.21 -25.31
C GLU A 20 -0.95 -7.19 -24.75
N ASP A 21 -2.17 -7.13 -25.29
CA ASP A 21 -3.17 -6.11 -24.96
C ASP A 21 -4.33 -6.72 -24.15
N GLN A 22 -4.00 -7.59 -23.18
CA GLN A 22 -4.96 -7.84 -22.11
C GLN A 22 -5.17 -6.52 -21.36
N PRO A 23 -6.42 -6.10 -21.10
CA PRO A 23 -6.67 -4.92 -20.29
C PRO A 23 -5.98 -5.12 -18.93
N LYS A 24 -4.90 -4.35 -18.68
CA LYS A 24 -4.21 -4.39 -17.40
C LYS A 24 -5.20 -3.92 -16.34
N SER A 25 -5.78 -4.86 -15.60
CA SER A 25 -6.68 -4.57 -14.50
C SER A 25 -5.93 -3.76 -13.45
N LEU A 26 -6.39 -2.53 -13.21
CA LEU A 26 -5.86 -1.69 -12.14
C LEU A 26 -6.39 -2.21 -10.81
N HIS A 27 -5.50 -2.41 -9.85
CA HIS A 27 -5.80 -2.82 -8.50
C HIS A 27 -5.73 -1.61 -7.58
N VAL A 28 -6.73 -1.46 -6.71
CA VAL A 28 -6.84 -0.35 -5.76
C VAL A 28 -6.66 -0.90 -4.36
N TYR A 29 -5.80 -0.24 -3.58
CA TYR A 29 -5.52 -0.59 -2.19
C TYR A 29 -5.70 0.62 -1.28
N TYR A 30 -6.21 0.32 -0.10
CA TYR A 30 -6.48 1.25 0.98
C TYR A 30 -5.51 0.99 2.13
N CYS A 31 -5.19 2.04 2.87
CA CYS A 31 -4.61 1.90 4.21
C CYS A 31 -5.60 1.16 5.12
N LEU A 32 -5.12 0.58 6.23
CA LEU A 32 -5.97 -0.06 7.24
C LEU A 32 -7.05 0.87 7.82
N CYS A 33 -6.81 2.18 7.81
CA CYS A 33 -7.84 3.15 8.17
C CYS A 33 -8.93 3.32 7.08
N SER A 34 -8.84 2.68 5.91
CA SER A 34 -9.71 2.91 4.74
C SER A 34 -9.43 4.19 3.95
N GLU A 35 -8.25 4.77 4.10
CA GLU A 35 -7.76 5.87 3.25
C GLU A 35 -7.21 5.33 1.92
N PHE A 36 -7.49 5.99 0.79
CA PHE A 36 -6.94 5.58 -0.50
C PHE A 36 -5.41 5.74 -0.50
N ALA A 37 -4.68 4.66 -0.78
CA ALA A 37 -3.24 4.64 -0.65
C ALA A 37 -2.50 4.31 -1.95
N LEU A 38 -2.96 3.32 -2.72
CA LEU A 38 -2.23 2.85 -3.90
C LEU A 38 -3.20 2.41 -5.01
N VAL A 39 -2.88 2.77 -6.24
CA VAL A 39 -3.40 2.12 -7.46
C VAL A 39 -2.24 1.61 -8.29
N ILE A 40 -2.30 0.36 -8.76
CA ILE A 40 -1.19 -0.30 -9.48
C ILE A 40 -1.71 -1.29 -10.54
N ASP A 41 -0.94 -1.50 -11.61
CA ASP A 41 -1.25 -2.44 -12.70
C ASP A 41 -0.97 -3.93 -12.39
N ALA A 42 -0.88 -4.30 -11.10
CA ALA A 42 -0.59 -5.66 -10.66
C ALA A 42 -1.15 -5.97 -9.26
N ASP A 43 -1.47 -7.23 -9.00
CA ASP A 43 -1.82 -7.72 -7.66
C ASP A 43 -0.56 -7.74 -6.77
N LEU A 44 -0.62 -7.07 -5.61
CA LEU A 44 0.48 -6.99 -4.63
C LEU A 44 0.90 -8.38 -4.11
N ARG A 45 -0.01 -9.36 -4.08
CA ARG A 45 0.28 -10.74 -3.66
C ARG A 45 1.19 -11.48 -4.64
N GLN A 46 1.15 -11.09 -5.92
CA GLN A 46 1.94 -11.72 -6.98
C GLN A 46 3.31 -11.04 -7.18
N LEU A 47 3.53 -9.89 -6.54
CA LEU A 47 4.80 -9.18 -6.64
C LEU A 47 5.89 -9.84 -5.77
N PRO A 48 7.16 -9.74 -6.20
CA PRO A 48 8.27 -10.29 -5.43
C PRO A 48 8.38 -9.62 -4.06
N ARG A 49 8.78 -10.40 -3.06
CA ARG A 49 8.95 -9.94 -1.67
C ARG A 49 10.42 -9.86 -1.29
N ARG A 50 10.76 -8.88 -0.47
CA ARG A 50 12.11 -8.66 0.02
C ARG A 50 12.41 -9.63 1.17
N ARG A 51 13.55 -10.32 1.11
CA ARG A 51 13.95 -11.34 2.10
C ARG A 51 14.13 -10.82 3.53
N THR A 52 14.46 -9.55 3.70
CA THR A 52 14.87 -8.97 4.99
C THR A 52 13.71 -8.58 5.91
N ASP A 53 12.59 -8.16 5.35
CA ASP A 53 11.43 -7.59 6.06
C ASP A 53 10.10 -7.92 5.39
N ASN A 54 10.10 -8.83 4.42
CA ASN A 54 8.92 -9.28 3.69
C ASN A 54 8.19 -8.18 2.90
N ALA A 55 8.80 -6.99 2.73
CA ALA A 55 8.19 -5.89 2.01
C ALA A 55 7.96 -6.26 0.52
N ILE A 56 6.84 -5.82 -0.02
CA ILE A 56 6.46 -6.07 -1.41
C ILE A 56 7.24 -5.11 -2.31
N ILE A 57 7.94 -5.65 -3.31
CA ILE A 57 8.83 -4.88 -4.18
C ILE A 57 8.05 -4.40 -5.41
N VAL A 58 7.82 -3.09 -5.48
CA VAL A 58 7.23 -2.42 -6.65
C VAL A 58 8.35 -1.82 -7.49
N SER A 59 8.50 -2.25 -8.75
CA SER A 59 9.50 -1.69 -9.67
C SER A 59 9.00 -0.40 -10.32
N ASN A 60 9.73 0.69 -10.10
CA ASN A 60 9.38 2.02 -10.65
C ASN A 60 9.55 2.09 -12.17
N ALA A 61 10.36 1.21 -12.75
CA ALA A 61 10.57 1.15 -14.20
C ALA A 61 9.57 0.24 -14.93
N ARG A 62 9.07 -0.82 -14.26
CA ARG A 62 8.22 -1.85 -14.90
C ARG A 62 6.74 -1.75 -14.57
N ARG A 63 6.37 -1.08 -13.47
CA ARG A 63 4.99 -0.98 -13.00
C ARG A 63 4.48 0.44 -13.16
N THR A 64 3.22 0.55 -13.57
CA THR A 64 2.50 1.82 -13.57
C THR A 64 1.64 1.87 -12.32
N TYR A 65 1.92 2.84 -11.45
CA TYR A 65 1.21 2.97 -10.19
C TYR A 65 1.22 4.41 -9.67
N LYS A 66 0.23 4.74 -8.84
CA LYS A 66 0.18 6.00 -8.07
C LYS A 66 0.06 5.65 -6.60
N LEU A 67 1.02 6.13 -5.82
CA LEU A 67 1.02 6.04 -4.36
C LEU A 67 0.60 7.40 -3.79
N THR A 68 -0.51 7.43 -3.06
CA THR A 68 -0.96 8.59 -2.28
C THR A 68 -0.44 8.43 -0.85
N ALA A 69 0.64 9.14 -0.55
CA ALA A 69 1.30 9.08 0.75
C ALA A 69 2.01 10.38 1.07
N GLU A 70 2.15 10.67 2.36
CA GLU A 70 2.99 11.77 2.85
C GLU A 70 4.44 11.31 2.99
N ALA A 71 5.37 12.21 2.67
CA ALA A 71 6.78 11.97 2.91
C ALA A 71 7.09 12.17 4.39
N GLY A 72 7.26 11.07 5.14
CA GLY A 72 7.66 11.15 6.54
C GLY A 72 9.17 11.00 6.73
N GLU A 73 9.55 10.43 7.87
CA GLU A 73 10.92 10.46 8.35
C GLU A 73 11.90 9.62 7.52
N CYS A 74 13.18 9.99 7.64
CA CYS A 74 14.29 9.16 7.20
C CYS A 74 14.85 8.39 8.41
N VAL A 75 14.93 7.06 8.32
CA VAL A 75 15.43 6.18 9.38
C VAL A 75 16.66 5.43 8.90
N LEU A 76 17.69 5.34 9.75
CA LEU A 76 18.82 4.45 9.55
C LEU A 76 18.62 3.17 10.37
N LEU A 77 18.42 2.05 9.68
CA LEU A 77 18.23 0.74 10.30
C LEU A 77 19.54 -0.04 10.32
N LYS A 78 19.88 -0.60 11.48
CA LYS A 78 20.95 -1.58 11.61
C LYS A 78 20.41 -2.97 11.25
N ARG A 79 20.94 -3.56 10.17
CA ARG A 79 20.68 -4.94 9.75
C ARG A 79 21.87 -5.83 10.14
N ARG A 80 21.75 -7.14 9.91
CA ARG A 80 22.87 -8.09 10.12
C ARG A 80 24.07 -7.75 9.24
N ASP A 81 23.79 -7.34 8.00
CA ASP A 81 24.80 -7.14 6.95
C ASP A 81 25.21 -5.66 6.76
N GLY A 82 24.84 -4.76 7.70
CA GLY A 82 25.20 -3.35 7.63
C GLY A 82 24.07 -2.40 8.02
N TYR A 83 24.12 -1.18 7.48
CA TYR A 83 23.12 -0.15 7.73
C TYR A 83 22.30 0.14 6.47
N GLU A 84 21.01 0.41 6.66
CA GLU A 84 20.06 0.67 5.60
C GLU A 84 19.33 1.99 5.88
N LYS A 85 19.43 2.94 4.96
CA LYS A 85 18.69 4.20 5.03
C LYS A 85 17.31 4.00 4.37
N GLN A 86 16.25 4.33 5.09
CA GLN A 86 14.87 4.25 4.60
C GLN A 86 14.21 5.63 4.63
N PHE A 87 13.64 6.03 3.51
CA PHE A 87 12.80 7.21 3.37
C PHE A 87 11.34 6.76 3.38
N ARG A 88 10.66 6.95 4.52
CA ARG A 88 9.35 6.36 4.78
C ARG A 88 8.20 7.19 4.21
N TYR A 89 7.13 6.50 3.85
CA TYR A 89 5.88 7.05 3.38
C TYR A 89 4.77 6.71 4.36
N HIS A 90 3.96 7.70 4.69
CA HIS A 90 2.92 7.62 5.70
C HIS A 90 1.56 7.81 5.05
N CYS A 91 0.55 7.14 5.60
CA CYS A 91 -0.83 7.41 5.26
C CYS A 91 -1.17 8.86 5.63
N PRO A 92 -1.71 9.68 4.71
CA PRO A 92 -2.00 11.09 4.99
C PRO A 92 -3.02 11.28 6.13
N ARG A 93 -3.86 10.26 6.40
CA ARG A 93 -4.91 10.37 7.41
C ARG A 93 -4.50 9.89 8.80
N CYS A 94 -3.93 8.69 8.90
CA CYS A 94 -3.63 8.07 10.20
C CYS A 94 -2.13 8.00 10.51
N GLN A 95 -1.27 8.49 9.61
CA GLN A 95 0.18 8.48 9.77
C GLN A 95 0.79 7.06 9.90
N LEU A 96 0.05 6.01 9.52
CA LEU A 96 0.60 4.66 9.43
C LEU A 96 1.71 4.60 8.36
N VAL A 97 2.85 3.99 8.67
CA VAL A 97 3.90 3.76 7.67
C VAL A 97 3.40 2.71 6.67
N ILE A 98 3.30 3.08 5.40
CA ILE A 98 2.74 2.22 4.34
C ILE A 98 3.79 1.73 3.34
N ALA A 99 4.85 2.51 3.11
CA ALA A 99 5.92 2.16 2.19
C ALA A 99 7.22 2.87 2.57
N TYR A 100 8.31 2.50 1.92
CA TYR A 100 9.57 3.23 1.98
C TYR A 100 10.37 3.08 0.69
N GLU A 101 11.36 3.96 0.53
CA GLU A 101 12.39 3.89 -0.51
C GLU A 101 13.78 3.98 0.12
N MET A 102 14.79 3.52 -0.61
CA MET A 102 16.19 3.60 -0.17
C MET A 102 16.92 4.81 -0.76
N ASN A 103 16.30 5.51 -1.72
CA ASN A 103 16.85 6.70 -2.35
C ASN A 103 16.28 7.96 -1.68
N GLU A 104 17.13 8.96 -1.50
CA GLU A 104 16.75 10.26 -0.95
C GLU A 104 15.79 11.00 -1.88
N HIS A 105 16.04 10.92 -3.18
CA HIS A 105 15.13 11.40 -4.19
C HIS A 105 14.02 10.38 -4.41
N ARG A 106 12.93 10.58 -3.66
CA ARG A 106 11.69 9.80 -3.73
C ARG A 106 11.20 9.68 -5.18
N LYS A 107 10.78 8.48 -5.57
CA LYS A 107 10.36 8.08 -6.94
C LYS A 107 11.44 8.04 -8.01
N LEU A 108 12.69 8.43 -7.71
CA LEU A 108 13.81 8.27 -8.64
C LEU A 108 14.57 6.94 -8.44
N GLY A 109 14.34 6.25 -7.32
CA GLY A 109 14.91 4.93 -7.08
C GLY A 109 14.32 3.84 -8.01
N PRO A 110 14.98 2.69 -8.13
CA PRO A 110 14.49 1.58 -8.95
C PRO A 110 13.24 0.89 -8.37
N TYR A 111 13.07 0.95 -7.05
CA TYR A 111 12.03 0.22 -6.32
C TYR A 111 11.40 1.07 -5.23
N THR A 112 10.10 0.90 -5.05
CA THR A 112 9.36 1.29 -3.85
C THR A 112 8.96 0.02 -3.10
N TYR A 113 9.19 -0.01 -1.79
CA TYR A 113 8.91 -1.16 -0.94
C TYR A 113 7.64 -0.88 -0.14
N VAL A 114 6.56 -1.62 -0.43
CA VAL A 114 5.30 -1.52 0.31
C VAL A 114 5.36 -2.47 1.50
N LEU A 115 5.03 -1.97 2.69
CA LEU A 115 5.06 -2.79 3.90
C LEU A 115 3.96 -3.84 3.87
N ASP A 116 4.32 -5.08 4.23
CA ASP A 116 3.37 -6.18 4.29
C ASP A 116 2.29 -5.91 5.35
N GLY A 117 1.03 -6.14 4.98
CA GLY A 117 -0.12 -5.87 5.86
C GLY A 117 -0.46 -4.38 6.07
N ALA A 118 0.27 -3.43 5.46
CA ALA A 118 -0.06 -2.02 5.60
C ALA A 118 -1.25 -1.58 4.72
N LEU A 119 -1.51 -2.34 3.65
CA LEU A 119 -2.55 -2.06 2.65
C LEU A 119 -3.52 -3.24 2.48
N THR A 120 -4.76 -2.95 2.13
CA THR A 120 -5.85 -3.93 1.88
C THR A 120 -6.64 -3.57 0.63
N GLU A 121 -7.10 -4.58 -0.12
CA GLU A 121 -8.05 -4.40 -1.22
C GLU A 121 -9.48 -4.12 -0.71
N ASN A 122 -9.81 -4.66 0.47
CA ASN A 122 -11.15 -4.57 1.05
C ASN A 122 -11.25 -3.37 1.98
N GLN A 123 -12.06 -2.39 1.61
CA GLN A 123 -12.41 -1.26 2.47
C GLN A 123 -13.35 -1.73 3.58
N GLY A 124 -13.08 -1.34 4.84
CA GLY A 124 -14.01 -1.55 5.96
C GLY A 124 -14.21 -3.00 6.42
N HIS A 125 -13.41 -3.96 5.96
CA HIS A 125 -13.45 -5.35 6.45
C HIS A 125 -12.18 -5.66 7.25
N ALA A 126 -12.35 -5.88 8.55
CA ALA A 126 -11.25 -6.37 9.39
C ALA A 126 -10.90 -7.81 8.95
N PRO A 127 -9.61 -8.16 8.78
CA PRO A 127 -9.23 -9.53 8.46
C PRO A 127 -9.66 -10.48 9.59
N ALA A 128 -9.93 -11.75 9.28
CA ALA A 128 -10.50 -12.71 10.22
C ALA A 128 -9.63 -12.93 11.49
N ASN A 129 -8.34 -12.61 11.42
CA ASN A 129 -7.38 -12.67 12.52
C ASN A 129 -7.13 -11.31 13.21
N ALA A 130 -7.95 -10.29 12.93
CA ALA A 130 -7.86 -9.02 13.65
C ALA A 130 -8.24 -9.23 15.12
N ILE A 131 -7.41 -8.74 16.03
CA ILE A 131 -7.71 -8.71 17.46
C ILE A 131 -8.75 -7.60 17.67
N ILE A 132 -10.03 -7.96 17.70
CA ILE A 132 -11.14 -7.02 17.86
C ILE A 132 -11.29 -6.63 19.34
N ASP A 133 -10.93 -7.53 20.26
CA ASP A 133 -11.03 -7.31 21.70
C ASP A 133 -9.67 -7.53 22.38
N VAL A 134 -9.00 -6.43 22.75
CA VAL A 134 -7.98 -6.48 23.80
C VAL A 134 -8.74 -6.57 25.12
N GLN A 135 -8.92 -7.80 25.62
CA GLN A 135 -9.44 -8.00 26.97
C GLN A 135 -8.46 -7.32 27.95
N PRO A 136 -8.90 -6.32 28.73
CA PRO A 136 -8.02 -5.67 29.70
C PRO A 136 -7.54 -6.73 30.69
N ILE A 137 -6.22 -6.77 30.92
CA ILE A 137 -5.62 -7.58 31.98
C ILE A 137 -6.22 -7.07 33.29
N SER A 138 -7.18 -7.82 33.86
CA SER A 138 -7.72 -7.50 35.18
C SER A 138 -6.55 -7.51 36.16
N SER A 139 -6.23 -6.34 36.72
CA SER A 139 -5.22 -6.19 37.76
C SER A 139 -5.62 -7.08 38.94
N ALA A 140 -4.91 -8.20 39.12
CA ALA A 140 -5.03 -9.02 40.30
C ALA A 140 -4.78 -8.15 41.52
N THR A 141 -5.82 -7.95 42.31
CA THR A 141 -5.77 -7.24 43.59
C THR A 141 -4.91 -8.08 44.53
N SER A 142 -3.70 -7.62 44.81
CA SER A 142 -2.86 -8.18 45.87
C SER A 142 -3.46 -7.73 47.20
N THR A 143 -4.23 -8.61 47.85
CA THR A 143 -4.61 -8.45 49.24
C THR A 143 -3.37 -8.55 50.12
N ALA A 144 -3.27 -7.60 51.05
CA ALA A 144 -2.24 -7.50 52.09
C ALA A 144 -2.38 -8.60 53.16
#